data_AF-A0A4U2Z2C9-F1
#
_entry.id   AF-A0A4U2Z2C9-F1
#
_cell.length_a   1.000
_cell.length_b   1.000
_cell.length_c   1.000
_cell.angle_alpha   90.00
_cell.angle_beta   90.00
_cell.angle_gamma   90.00
#
_symmetry.space_group_name_H-M   'P 1'
#
loop_
_entity.id
_entity.type
_entity.pdbx_description
1 polymer ?
#
loop_
_entity_poly.entity_id
_entity_poly.type
_entity_poly.pdbx_seq_one_letter_code
_entity_poly.pdbx_strand_id
1 'polypeptide(L)'
;MEKQTIRIEWDGAYSLEDIGYSFDDNFESKYVENSKLNNKIKDYGLYQIYGTHPVYGNDVLLYIGKALQQTFSKRISQEEWEYNSDCKNIKIYVGRLFSVNDEIQPSDNAWETMITQAEKMLIYSHSPAKNSSNILHLSNKEALKKFKNLKILNYDNYRSLMPEVSGDIWVDCFHEYKIFEYKN
;
A
#
# COMPACT_ATOMS: atom_id res chain seq x y z
N MET A 1 -9.29 8.85 23.05
CA MET A 1 -9.66 7.87 22.02
C MET A 1 -8.63 6.76 22.05
N GLU A 2 -9.07 5.51 21.93
CA GLU A 2 -8.18 4.36 21.88
C GLU A 2 -7.37 4.35 20.57
N LYS A 3 -6.11 3.91 20.61
CA LYS A 3 -5.26 3.82 19.41
C LYS A 3 -5.71 2.64 18.55
N GLN A 4 -6.06 2.91 17.30
CA GLN A 4 -6.37 1.87 16.33
C GLN A 4 -5.06 1.34 15.73
N THR A 5 -4.81 0.03 15.83
CA THR A 5 -3.65 -0.62 15.21
C THR A 5 -4.11 -1.48 14.04
N ILE A 6 -3.49 -1.28 12.87
CA ILE A 6 -3.68 -2.09 11.67
C ILE A 6 -2.40 -2.87 11.42
N ARG A 7 -2.49 -4.20 11.45
CA ARG A 7 -1.40 -5.10 11.05
C ARG A 7 -1.59 -5.48 9.59
N ILE A 8 -0.53 -5.32 8.79
CA ILE A 8 -0.49 -5.71 7.38
C ILE A 8 0.66 -6.69 7.19
N GLU A 9 0.37 -7.86 6.65
CA GLU A 9 1.38 -8.85 6.26
C GLU A 9 1.51 -8.84 4.73
N TRP A 10 2.75 -8.69 4.26
CA TRP A 10 3.06 -8.49 2.85
C TRP A 10 3.67 -9.75 2.25
N ASP A 11 3.15 -10.19 1.10
CA ASP A 11 3.73 -11.25 0.29
C ASP A 11 4.11 -10.76 -1.13
N GLY A 12 4.89 -11.58 -1.84
CA GLY A 12 5.51 -11.25 -3.12
C GLY A 12 7.00 -11.60 -3.16
N ALA A 13 7.74 -11.24 -4.20
CA ALA A 13 7.27 -10.51 -5.39
C ALA A 13 6.40 -11.38 -6.30
N TYR A 14 5.32 -10.78 -6.81
CA TYR A 14 4.56 -11.27 -7.95
C TYR A 14 4.92 -10.46 -9.20
N SER A 15 4.73 -11.07 -10.35
CA SER A 15 4.91 -10.47 -11.67
C SER A 15 3.55 -10.12 -12.30
N LEU A 16 3.58 -9.43 -13.45
CA LEU A 16 2.38 -9.25 -14.28
C LEU A 16 1.79 -10.60 -14.72
N GLU A 17 2.63 -11.61 -14.95
CA GLU A 17 2.17 -12.96 -15.32
C GLU A 17 1.37 -13.62 -14.19
N ASP A 18 1.80 -13.44 -12.94
CA ASP A 18 1.09 -13.97 -11.78
C ASP A 18 -0.31 -13.35 -11.59
N ILE A 19 -0.53 -12.13 -12.09
CA ILE A 19 -1.84 -11.47 -12.07
C ILE A 19 -2.66 -11.70 -13.34
N GLY A 20 -2.21 -12.57 -14.24
CA GLY A 20 -2.96 -13.03 -15.41
C GLY A 20 -2.52 -12.43 -16.74
N TYR A 21 -1.43 -11.66 -16.80
CA TYR A 21 -0.89 -11.27 -18.10
C TYR A 21 -0.13 -12.41 -18.76
N SER A 22 -0.18 -12.45 -20.08
CA SER A 22 0.71 -13.24 -20.91
C SER A 22 1.34 -12.31 -21.94
N PHE A 23 2.64 -12.46 -22.16
CA PHE A 23 3.37 -11.72 -23.17
C PHE A 23 3.72 -12.70 -24.28
N ASP A 24 3.24 -12.44 -25.49
CA ASP A 24 3.63 -13.25 -26.66
C ASP A 24 5.01 -12.81 -27.20
N ASP A 25 5.49 -13.52 -28.21
CA ASP A 25 6.78 -13.21 -28.87
C ASP A 25 6.79 -11.82 -29.55
N ASN A 26 5.61 -11.24 -29.79
CA ASN A 26 5.43 -9.90 -30.32
C ASN A 26 5.29 -8.82 -29.22
N PHE A 27 5.45 -9.20 -27.95
CA PHE A 27 5.29 -8.35 -26.77
C PHE A 27 3.88 -7.76 -26.62
N GLU A 28 2.87 -8.35 -27.25
CA GLU A 28 1.48 -8.00 -26.98
C GLU A 28 1.04 -8.64 -25.65
N SER A 29 0.50 -7.82 -24.77
CA SER A 29 -0.03 -8.28 -23.49
C SER A 29 -1.47 -8.77 -23.67
N LYS A 30 -1.74 -10.01 -23.27
CA LYS A 30 -3.10 -10.55 -23.19
C LYS A 30 -3.42 -10.95 -21.76
N TYR A 31 -4.54 -10.45 -21.25
CA TYR A 31 -5.08 -10.90 -19.97
C TYR A 31 -5.74 -12.28 -20.11
N VAL A 32 -5.35 -13.21 -19.26
CA VAL A 32 -5.81 -14.59 -19.15
C VAL A 32 -6.24 -14.82 -17.70
N GLU A 33 -7.41 -15.42 -17.49
CA GLU A 33 -8.05 -15.51 -16.17
C GLU A 33 -7.32 -16.41 -15.15
N ASN A 34 -6.17 -16.99 -15.51
CA ASN A 34 -5.37 -17.83 -14.63
C ASN A 34 -4.40 -16.97 -13.79
N SER A 35 -4.88 -16.48 -12.65
CA SER A 35 -4.10 -15.64 -11.75
C SER A 35 -3.96 -16.22 -10.34
N LYS A 36 -2.78 -16.03 -9.74
CA LYS A 36 -2.45 -16.44 -8.36
C LYS A 36 -3.11 -15.57 -7.28
N LEU A 37 -3.59 -14.38 -7.62
CA LEU A 37 -4.12 -13.38 -6.68
C LEU A 37 -5.62 -13.07 -6.90
N ASN A 38 -6.40 -14.09 -7.24
CA ASN A 38 -7.83 -13.99 -7.58
C ASN A 38 -8.77 -14.74 -6.61
N ASN A 39 -8.30 -15.08 -5.40
CA ASN A 39 -9.13 -15.72 -4.39
C ASN A 39 -10.14 -14.72 -3.79
N LYS A 40 -11.43 -14.98 -4.03
CA LYS A 40 -12.57 -14.14 -3.60
C LYS A 40 -12.79 -14.05 -2.09
N ILE A 41 -11.99 -14.73 -1.27
CA ILE A 41 -12.05 -14.66 0.20
C ILE A 41 -10.91 -13.80 0.75
N LYS A 42 -9.71 -13.87 0.17
CA LYS A 42 -8.49 -13.33 0.81
C LYS A 42 -7.64 -12.39 -0.04
N ASP A 43 -7.86 -12.29 -1.35
CA ASP A 43 -6.98 -11.49 -2.22
C ASP A 43 -7.46 -10.06 -2.34
N TYR A 44 -7.53 -9.38 -1.20
CA TYR A 44 -7.95 -7.99 -1.05
C TYR A 44 -7.10 -7.30 0.02
N GLY A 45 -7.05 -5.97 -0.01
CA GLY A 45 -6.22 -5.19 0.90
C GLY A 45 -5.45 -4.11 0.15
N LEU A 46 -4.14 -4.06 0.39
CA LEU A 46 -3.23 -3.07 -0.20
C LEU A 46 -2.27 -3.73 -1.17
N TYR A 47 -1.72 -2.97 -2.10
CA TYR A 47 -0.66 -3.46 -2.97
C TYR A 47 0.37 -2.38 -3.23
N GLN A 48 1.62 -2.80 -3.43
CA GLN A 48 2.74 -1.98 -3.83
C GLN A 48 3.21 -2.41 -5.22
N ILE A 49 3.58 -1.42 -6.04
CA ILE A 49 4.19 -1.64 -7.35
C ILE A 49 5.62 -1.08 -7.31
N TYR A 50 6.58 -1.95 -7.59
CA TYR A 50 7.98 -1.60 -7.78
C TYR A 50 8.36 -1.76 -9.24
N GLY A 51 9.27 -0.90 -9.70
CA GLY A 51 9.78 -0.95 -11.06
C GLY A 51 10.79 0.17 -11.30
N THR A 52 10.99 0.50 -12.57
CA THR A 52 11.96 1.52 -12.98
C THR A 52 11.35 2.91 -13.01
N HIS A 53 12.02 3.87 -12.39
CA HIS A 53 11.72 5.29 -12.48
C HIS A 53 12.88 6.02 -13.19
N PRO A 54 12.62 6.88 -14.20
CA PRO A 54 13.69 7.53 -14.98
C PRO A 54 14.71 8.33 -14.15
N VAL A 55 14.30 8.84 -12.99
CA VAL A 55 15.15 9.65 -12.11
C VAL A 55 15.72 8.86 -10.92
N TYR A 56 14.97 7.89 -10.40
CA TYR A 56 15.33 7.20 -9.15
C TYR A 56 15.98 5.83 -9.37
N GLY A 57 16.05 5.40 -10.63
CA GLY A 57 16.64 4.12 -11.01
C GLY A 57 15.65 2.96 -10.94
N ASN A 58 16.21 1.76 -10.82
CA ASN A 58 15.48 0.51 -10.90
C ASN A 58 14.99 0.04 -9.53
N ASP A 59 13.95 -0.78 -9.51
CA ASP A 59 13.41 -1.47 -8.31
C ASP A 59 12.97 -0.51 -7.19
N VAL A 60 12.40 0.64 -7.56
CA VAL A 60 11.90 1.66 -6.62
C VAL A 60 10.38 1.58 -6.44
N LEU A 61 9.87 2.04 -5.29
CA LEU A 61 8.44 2.11 -5.01
C LEU A 61 7.77 3.14 -5.92
N LEU A 62 7.01 2.66 -6.91
CA LEU A 62 6.31 3.50 -7.87
C LEU A 62 4.91 3.87 -7.38
N TYR A 63 4.20 2.91 -6.78
CA TYR A 63 2.80 3.08 -6.46
C TYR A 63 2.37 2.26 -5.24
N ILE A 64 1.43 2.81 -4.48
CA ILE A 64 0.63 2.11 -3.48
C ILE A 64 -0.83 2.30 -3.85
N GLY A 65 -1.59 1.20 -3.87
CA GLY A 65 -3.03 1.21 -4.07
C GLY A 65 -3.74 0.20 -3.18
N LYS A 66 -5.06 0.11 -3.35
CA LYS A 66 -5.92 -0.83 -2.63
C LYS A 66 -6.86 -1.62 -3.54
N ALA A 67 -7.26 -2.80 -3.08
CA ALA A 67 -8.24 -3.67 -3.70
C ALA A 67 -9.32 -4.01 -2.66
N LEU A 68 -10.53 -3.48 -2.85
CA LEU A 68 -11.66 -3.60 -1.90
C LEU A 68 -12.79 -4.48 -2.46
N GLN A 69 -13.39 -4.04 -3.57
CA GLN A 69 -14.55 -4.67 -4.21
C GLN A 69 -14.14 -5.70 -5.28
N GLN A 70 -12.84 -5.79 -5.54
CA GLN A 70 -12.24 -6.64 -6.56
C GLN A 70 -10.97 -7.23 -5.98
N THR A 71 -10.65 -8.44 -6.43
CA THR A 71 -9.41 -9.10 -6.06
C THR A 71 -8.20 -8.31 -6.55
N PHE A 72 -7.03 -8.53 -5.94
CA PHE A 72 -5.78 -7.88 -6.33
C PHE A 72 -5.52 -7.96 -7.82
N SER A 73 -5.63 -9.15 -8.44
CA SER A 73 -5.38 -9.30 -9.88
C SER A 73 -6.29 -8.42 -10.73
N LYS A 74 -7.59 -8.45 -10.45
CA LYS A 74 -8.59 -7.71 -11.21
C LYS A 74 -8.43 -6.19 -11.02
N ARG A 75 -8.05 -5.75 -9.83
CA ARG A 75 -7.83 -4.33 -9.57
C ARG A 75 -6.54 -3.83 -10.21
N ILE A 76 -5.44 -4.55 -10.04
CA ILE A 76 -4.13 -4.14 -10.55
C ILE A 76 -4.12 -4.14 -12.08
N SER A 77 -4.85 -5.07 -12.73
CA SER A 77 -4.96 -5.10 -14.20
C SER A 77 -5.69 -3.88 -14.79
N GLN A 78 -6.39 -3.09 -13.98
CA GLN A 78 -7.04 -1.85 -14.43
C GLN A 78 -6.10 -0.63 -14.36
N GLU A 79 -4.92 -0.80 -13.76
CA GLU A 79 -3.90 0.25 -13.64
C GLU A 79 -2.91 0.24 -14.82
N GLU A 80 -3.11 -0.68 -15.78
CA GLU A 80 -2.44 -0.71 -17.08
C GLU A 80 -0.90 -0.75 -17.03
N TRP A 81 -0.34 -1.49 -16.06
CA TRP A 81 1.11 -1.62 -15.85
C TRP A 81 1.85 -2.34 -16.99
N GLU A 82 1.14 -3.06 -17.85
CA GLU A 82 1.65 -3.67 -19.08
C GLU A 82 2.25 -2.66 -20.06
N TYR A 83 1.76 -1.42 -20.07
CA TYR A 83 2.28 -0.35 -20.92
C TYR A 83 3.47 0.40 -20.29
N ASN A 84 3.92 -0.02 -19.11
CA ASN A 84 5.17 0.49 -18.57
C ASN A 84 6.34 0.08 -19.48
N SER A 85 7.25 1.01 -19.77
CA SER A 85 8.43 0.78 -20.62
C SER A 85 9.32 -0.37 -20.15
N ASP A 86 9.24 -0.73 -18.87
CA ASP A 86 9.98 -1.82 -18.24
C ASP A 86 9.03 -2.83 -17.55
N CYS A 87 7.91 -3.15 -18.20
CA CYS A 87 6.82 -3.95 -17.63
C CYS A 87 7.27 -5.34 -17.14
N LYS A 88 8.26 -5.97 -17.79
CA LYS A 88 8.80 -7.28 -17.39
C LYS A 88 9.53 -7.27 -16.03
N ASN A 89 9.98 -6.10 -15.59
CA ASN A 89 10.65 -5.94 -14.29
C ASN A 89 9.72 -5.36 -13.21
N ILE A 90 8.43 -5.23 -13.49
CA ILE A 90 7.44 -4.84 -12.48
C ILE A 90 7.34 -5.93 -11.42
N LYS A 91 7.47 -5.53 -10.16
CA LYS A 91 7.26 -6.38 -9.00
C LYS A 91 6.09 -5.88 -8.19
N ILE A 92 5.19 -6.80 -7.89
CA ILE A 92 3.97 -6.54 -7.14
C ILE A 92 4.11 -7.19 -5.77
N TYR A 93 3.79 -6.45 -4.73
CA TYR A 93 3.67 -6.97 -3.37
C TYR A 93 2.25 -6.70 -2.89
N VAL A 94 1.57 -7.68 -2.31
CA VAL A 94 0.22 -7.48 -1.79
C VAL A 94 0.21 -7.63 -0.28
N GLY A 95 -0.54 -6.75 0.38
CA GLY A 95 -0.62 -6.60 1.82
C GLY A 95 -2.03 -6.91 2.28
N ARG A 96 -2.18 -7.94 3.11
CA ARG A 96 -3.46 -8.33 3.70
C ARG A 96 -3.51 -7.88 5.15
N LEU A 97 -4.69 -7.44 5.59
CA LEU A 97 -4.89 -6.99 6.96
C LEU A 97 -5.14 -8.20 7.85
N PHE A 98 -4.46 -8.24 8.99
CA PHE A 98 -4.61 -9.28 10.01
C PHE A 98 -5.15 -8.69 11.30
N SER A 99 -6.05 -9.44 11.94
CA SER A 99 -6.51 -9.17 13.31
C SER A 99 -5.64 -9.96 14.29
N VAL A 100 -5.49 -9.44 15.51
CA VAL A 100 -4.86 -10.17 16.62
C VAL A 100 -5.81 -11.27 17.14
N ASN A 101 -7.11 -11.10 16.93
CA ASN A 101 -8.15 -12.02 17.35
C ASN A 101 -8.85 -12.62 16.12
N ASP A 102 -8.65 -13.92 15.89
CA ASP A 102 -9.27 -14.67 14.79
C ASP A 102 -10.81 -14.77 14.93
N GLU A 103 -11.35 -14.47 16.11
CA GLU A 103 -12.78 -14.60 16.43
C GLU A 103 -13.63 -13.39 16.00
N ILE A 104 -13.01 -12.24 15.68
CA ILE A 104 -13.75 -11.02 15.33
C ILE A 104 -13.32 -10.55 13.95
N GLN A 105 -14.09 -10.95 12.93
CA GLN A 105 -14.01 -10.34 11.61
C GLN A 105 -14.64 -8.94 11.67
N PRO A 106 -13.96 -7.89 11.19
CA PRO A 106 -14.57 -6.57 11.06
C PRO A 106 -15.78 -6.64 10.11
N SER A 107 -16.75 -5.75 10.31
CA SER A 107 -17.77 -5.52 9.28
C SER A 107 -17.13 -4.98 8.00
N ASP A 108 -17.77 -5.20 6.85
CA ASP A 108 -17.28 -4.72 5.54
C ASP A 108 -16.93 -3.23 5.58
N ASN A 109 -17.78 -2.40 6.20
CA ASN A 109 -17.53 -0.96 6.37
C ASN A 109 -16.31 -0.66 7.24
N ALA A 110 -16.11 -1.41 8.33
CA ALA A 110 -14.95 -1.23 9.20
C ALA A 110 -13.67 -1.64 8.47
N TRP A 111 -13.70 -2.75 7.73
CA TRP A 111 -12.58 -3.26 6.95
C TRP A 111 -12.20 -2.32 5.80
N GLU A 112 -13.18 -1.82 5.04
CA GLU A 112 -12.98 -0.81 4.00
C GLU A 112 -12.38 0.49 4.56
N THR A 113 -12.89 0.90 5.73
CA THR A 113 -12.35 2.07 6.44
C THR A 113 -10.88 1.84 6.80
N MET A 114 -10.55 0.70 7.40
CA MET A 114 -9.18 0.35 7.78
C MET A 114 -8.22 0.36 6.58
N ILE A 115 -8.58 -0.33 5.50
CA ILE A 115 -7.77 -0.38 4.27
C ILE A 115 -7.59 1.03 3.69
N THR A 116 -8.67 1.82 3.61
CA THR A 116 -8.62 3.18 3.07
C THR A 116 -7.78 4.12 3.92
N GLN A 117 -7.84 3.99 5.25
CA GLN A 117 -7.00 4.78 6.15
C GLN A 117 -5.52 4.37 6.02
N ALA A 118 -5.25 3.06 5.95
CA ALA A 118 -3.91 2.53 5.78
C ALA A 118 -3.27 2.98 4.47
N GLU A 119 -3.98 2.84 3.34
CA GLU A 119 -3.55 3.34 2.03
C GLU A 119 -3.12 4.82 2.10
N LYS A 120 -3.97 5.67 2.68
CA LYS A 120 -3.71 7.11 2.77
C LYS A 120 -2.48 7.44 3.61
N MET A 121 -2.34 6.79 4.77
CA MET A 121 -1.17 7.00 5.63
C MET A 121 0.12 6.50 4.99
N LEU A 122 0.08 5.35 4.29
CA LEU A 122 1.26 4.82 3.59
C LEU A 122 1.66 5.71 2.41
N ILE A 123 0.71 6.18 1.61
CA ILE A 123 0.97 7.15 0.53
C ILE A 123 1.56 8.44 1.11
N TYR A 124 0.97 8.97 2.18
CA TYR A 124 1.45 10.22 2.80
C TYR A 124 2.89 10.09 3.32
N SER A 125 3.20 9.01 4.03
CA SER A 125 4.51 8.79 4.64
C SER A 125 5.62 8.45 3.64
N HIS A 126 5.30 7.85 2.49
CA HIS A 126 6.31 7.37 1.54
C HIS A 126 6.34 8.15 0.23
N SER A 127 5.28 8.90 -0.09
CA SER A 127 5.15 9.70 -1.31
C SER A 127 5.62 8.99 -2.60
N PRO A 128 5.05 7.83 -2.98
CA PRO A 128 5.48 7.09 -4.17
C PRO A 128 5.37 7.93 -5.45
N ALA A 129 6.29 7.71 -6.39
CA ALA A 129 6.45 8.56 -7.57
C ALA A 129 5.19 8.71 -8.44
N LYS A 130 4.37 7.65 -8.57
CA LYS A 130 3.15 7.63 -9.39
C LYS A 130 1.86 7.81 -8.59
N ASN A 131 1.93 8.17 -7.29
CA ASN A 131 0.75 8.52 -6.47
C ASN A 131 0.44 10.03 -6.43
N SER A 132 0.96 10.82 -7.38
CA SER A 132 0.95 12.29 -7.35
C SER A 132 -0.43 12.93 -7.16
N SER A 133 -1.49 12.36 -7.73
CA SER A 133 -2.87 12.84 -7.53
C SER A 133 -3.36 12.69 -6.08
N ASN A 134 -3.03 11.59 -5.41
CA ASN A 134 -3.41 11.33 -4.01
C ASN A 134 -2.60 12.17 -3.02
N ILE A 135 -1.32 12.42 -3.30
CA ILE A 135 -0.44 13.23 -2.44
C ILE A 135 -0.98 14.67 -2.34
N LEU A 136 -1.46 15.25 -3.45
CA LEU A 136 -2.03 16.59 -3.47
C LEU A 136 -3.25 16.72 -2.55
N HIS A 137 -4.14 15.72 -2.53
CA HIS A 137 -5.31 15.71 -1.63
C HIS A 137 -4.98 15.49 -0.15
N LEU A 138 -3.86 14.85 0.16
CA LEU A 138 -3.41 14.56 1.53
C LEU A 138 -2.55 15.69 2.13
N SER A 139 -2.23 16.74 1.37
CA SER A 139 -1.45 17.88 1.82
C SER A 139 -2.16 18.78 2.86
N ASN A 140 -3.48 18.62 3.03
CA ASN A 140 -4.25 19.34 4.03
C ASN A 140 -4.06 18.72 5.44
N LYS A 141 -3.33 19.43 6.32
CA LYS A 141 -3.08 19.01 7.72
C LYS A 141 -4.35 18.71 8.52
N GLU A 142 -5.46 19.39 8.27
CA GLU A 142 -6.72 19.09 8.96
C GLU A 142 -7.31 17.75 8.55
N ALA A 143 -7.19 17.40 7.27
CA ALA A 143 -7.63 16.11 6.76
C ALA A 143 -6.81 14.95 7.34
N LEU A 144 -5.58 15.21 7.78
CA LEU A 144 -4.69 14.23 8.41
C LEU A 144 -4.98 14.00 9.90
N LYS A 145 -5.56 14.98 10.62
CA LYS A 145 -5.85 14.87 12.06
C LYS A 145 -6.67 13.62 12.42
N LYS A 146 -7.52 13.14 11.51
CA LYS A 146 -8.31 11.91 11.70
C LYS A 146 -7.46 10.63 11.80
N PHE A 147 -6.21 10.67 11.36
CA PHE A 147 -5.26 9.55 11.46
C PHE A 147 -4.33 9.65 12.68
N LYS A 148 -4.50 10.67 13.55
CA LYS A 148 -3.62 10.87 14.73
C LYS A 148 -3.51 9.64 15.62
N ASN A 149 -4.62 8.92 15.82
CA ASN A 149 -4.66 7.72 16.67
C ASN A 149 -4.45 6.41 15.89
N LEU A 150 -4.01 6.48 14.63
CA LEU A 150 -3.79 5.31 13.78
C LEU A 150 -2.33 4.86 13.86
N LYS A 151 -2.14 3.54 13.99
CA LYS A 151 -0.84 2.89 13.91
C LYS A 151 -0.90 1.76 12.90
N ILE A 152 0.02 1.75 11.94
CA ILE A 152 0.15 0.72 10.93
C ILE A 152 1.45 -0.03 11.18
N LEU A 153 1.37 -1.35 11.21
CA LEU A 153 2.50 -2.24 11.36
C LEU A 153 2.63 -3.10 10.11
N ASN A 154 3.75 -2.94 9.41
CA ASN A 154 4.07 -3.67 8.18
C ASN A 154 5.00 -4.84 8.52
N TYR A 155 4.57 -6.06 8.19
CA TYR A 155 5.32 -7.29 8.43
C TYR A 155 5.72 -7.98 7.12
N ASP A 156 6.68 -8.89 7.22
CA ASP A 156 7.16 -9.74 6.14
C ASP A 156 7.74 -8.93 4.96
N ASN A 157 7.27 -9.15 3.73
CA ASN A 157 7.88 -8.58 2.52
C ASN A 157 7.45 -7.12 2.27
N TYR A 158 7.55 -6.25 3.27
CA TYR A 158 7.09 -4.86 3.19
C TYR A 158 8.02 -3.91 2.41
N ARG A 159 9.22 -4.37 2.02
CA ARG A 159 10.14 -3.68 1.11
C ARG A 159 10.55 -2.29 1.60
N SER A 160 10.28 -1.24 0.82
CA SER A 160 10.68 0.14 1.14
C SER A 160 9.74 0.83 2.12
N LEU A 161 8.66 0.17 2.56
CA LEU A 161 7.81 0.72 3.61
C LEU A 161 8.55 0.77 4.94
N MET A 162 8.21 1.73 5.80
CA MET A 162 8.63 1.68 7.20
C MET A 162 7.92 0.52 7.92
N PRO A 163 8.59 -0.19 8.84
CA PRO A 163 7.96 -1.27 9.62
C PRO A 163 6.81 -0.75 10.49
N GLU A 164 6.87 0.52 10.91
CA GLU A 164 5.80 1.21 11.62
C GLU A 164 5.53 2.57 10.98
N VAL A 165 4.24 2.86 10.76
CA VAL A 165 3.75 4.19 10.36
C VAL A 165 2.65 4.59 11.33
N SER A 166 2.89 5.61 12.14
CA SER A 166 1.93 6.07 13.15
C SER A 166 1.54 7.53 12.96
N GLY A 167 0.31 7.86 13.37
CA GLY A 167 -0.16 9.22 13.45
C GLY A 167 0.67 10.08 14.40
N ASP A 168 1.23 9.49 15.46
CA ASP A 168 2.13 10.20 16.39
C ASP A 168 3.35 10.79 15.67
N ILE A 169 3.89 10.09 14.66
CA ILE A 169 5.09 10.52 13.92
C ILE A 169 4.71 11.43 12.75
N TRP A 170 3.70 11.04 11.97
CA TRP A 170 3.42 11.66 10.68
C TRP A 170 2.34 12.75 10.72
N VAL A 171 1.49 12.76 11.75
CA VAL A 171 0.35 13.67 11.85
C VAL A 171 0.49 14.62 13.03
N ASP A 172 0.97 14.12 14.17
CA ASP A 172 1.09 14.96 15.35
C ASP A 172 2.17 16.01 15.17
N CYS A 173 1.86 17.25 15.54
CA CYS A 173 2.76 18.38 15.34
C CYS A 173 3.74 18.45 16.50
N PHE A 174 5.04 18.29 16.21
CA PHE A 174 6.13 18.39 17.19
C PHE A 174 6.31 19.76 17.87
N HIS A 175 5.40 20.71 17.69
CA HIS A 175 5.56 22.11 18.15
C HIS A 175 5.49 22.25 19.68
N GLU A 176 5.05 21.22 20.40
CA GLU A 176 4.90 21.23 21.86
C GLU A 176 6.06 20.57 22.62
N TYR A 177 7.02 19.96 21.92
CA TYR A 177 8.17 19.32 22.57
C TYR A 177 9.23 20.35 22.93
N LYS A 178 9.71 20.29 24.17
CA LYS A 178 10.84 21.08 24.67
C LYS A 178 12.10 20.21 24.73
N ILE A 179 13.25 20.80 24.41
CA ILE A 179 14.54 20.15 24.62
C ILE A 179 14.71 19.93 26.13
N PHE A 180 15.16 18.75 26.53
CA PHE A 180 15.55 18.52 27.92
C PHE A 180 16.77 19.37 28.26
N GLU A 181 16.61 20.28 29.21
CA GLU A 181 17.70 21.13 29.69
C GLU A 181 18.48 20.41 30.80
N TYR A 182 19.80 20.37 30.66
CA TYR A 182 20.69 19.91 31.73
C TYR A 182 20.62 20.90 32.90
N LYS A 183 20.25 20.42 34.09
CA LYS A 183 20.24 21.25 35.31
C LYS A 183 21.60 21.14 35.99
N ASN A 184 22.33 22.26 36.02
CA ASN A 184 23.51 22.46 36.89
C ASN A 184 23.07 22.70 38.34
#